data_AF-A0A2K9EG54-F1
#
_entry.id   AF-A0A2K9EG54-F1
#
_cell.length_a   1.000
_cell.length_b   1.000
_cell.length_c   1.000
_cell.angle_alpha   90.00
_cell.angle_beta   90.00
_cell.angle_gamma   90.00
#
_symmetry.space_group_name_H-M   'P 1'
#
loop_
_entity.id
_entity.type
_entity.pdbx_description
1 polymer ?
#
loop_
_entity_poly.entity_id
_entity_poly.type
_entity_poly.pdbx_seq_one_letter_code
_entity_poly.pdbx_strand_id
1 'polypeptide(L)'
;MLYESSNNQGIYSPREPRKNYYYRCVEENFEVLERVWDDRYQNTYGYWRSHILDVIYDYLDCGNLHLGFARVKCEDCNKEYLLPFSCKRRAFCPSCHQRRVVEFGEFLYTEVLKEVSHRQWVFSIPKRLRCYFMYDRKLLAKLSRCAWKVLCDYLKSSSGDKDSVPGVVIAVQTFGDFLNFNPHLHVIATDGCFKGDGDFIKSVLPQGKDIEKVFQSEVLKMLKKEGKINQFNQLSHIVNVQ
;
A
#
# COMPACT_ATOMS: atom_id res chain seq x y z
N MET A 1 37.94 -30.72 -19.34
CA MET A 1 37.58 -29.30 -19.54
C MET A 1 36.65 -28.89 -18.43
N LEU A 2 37.20 -28.24 -17.41
CA LEU A 2 36.47 -27.70 -16.27
C LEU A 2 35.76 -26.42 -16.75
N TYR A 3 34.43 -26.41 -16.69
CA TYR A 3 33.66 -25.17 -16.80
C TYR A 3 33.75 -24.46 -15.44
N GLU A 4 34.63 -23.47 -15.35
CA GLU A 4 34.61 -22.52 -14.24
C GLU A 4 33.34 -21.68 -14.34
N SER A 5 32.36 -22.00 -13.50
CA SER A 5 31.25 -21.11 -13.18
C SER A 5 31.81 -19.92 -12.39
N SER A 6 32.05 -18.82 -13.08
CA SER A 6 32.29 -17.52 -12.46
C SER A 6 31.02 -17.09 -11.73
N ASN A 7 30.96 -17.44 -10.44
CA ASN A 7 29.87 -17.11 -9.53
C ASN A 7 29.89 -15.60 -9.25
N ASN A 8 29.30 -14.80 -10.14
CA ASN A 8 29.17 -13.35 -9.99
C ASN A 8 27.93 -12.97 -9.14
N GLN A 9 27.59 -13.78 -8.15
CA GLN A 9 26.54 -13.47 -7.17
C GLN A 9 27.09 -12.46 -6.15
N GLY A 10 27.03 -11.18 -6.48
CA GLY A 10 27.38 -10.11 -5.53
C GLY A 10 27.77 -8.76 -6.11
N ILE A 11 27.95 -8.63 -7.42
CA ILE A 11 28.24 -7.33 -8.04
C ILE A 11 26.93 -6.66 -8.48
N TYR A 12 26.68 -5.45 -7.98
CA TYR A 12 25.56 -4.63 -8.43
C TYR A 12 25.64 -4.41 -9.94
N SER A 13 24.61 -4.82 -10.67
CA SER A 13 24.46 -4.53 -12.09
C SER A 13 23.43 -3.40 -12.27
N PRO A 14 23.85 -2.22 -12.77
CA PRO A 14 22.92 -1.14 -13.08
C PRO A 14 21.85 -1.64 -14.05
N ARG A 15 20.60 -1.27 -13.79
CA ARG A 15 19.50 -1.56 -14.73
C ARG A 15 19.66 -0.66 -15.96
N GLU A 16 19.13 -1.13 -17.09
CA GLU A 16 18.95 -0.33 -18.30
C GLU A 16 17.46 -0.04 -18.50
N PRO A 17 16.92 1.07 -17.95
CA PRO A 17 15.49 1.36 -17.97
C PRO A 17 14.87 1.30 -19.37
N ARG A 18 15.57 1.83 -20.39
CA ARG A 18 15.09 1.88 -21.79
C ARG A 18 14.90 0.52 -22.45
N LYS A 19 15.55 -0.55 -21.95
CA LYS A 19 15.32 -1.92 -22.44
C LYS A 19 14.03 -2.52 -21.88
N ASN A 20 13.46 -1.93 -20.83
CA ASN A 20 12.24 -2.42 -20.20
C ASN A 20 10.99 -2.08 -21.04
N TYR A 21 10.13 -3.06 -21.29
CA TYR A 21 8.89 -2.86 -22.05
C TYR A 21 7.93 -1.86 -21.42
N TYR A 22 7.81 -1.86 -20.09
CA TYR A 22 6.96 -0.91 -19.38
C TYR A 22 7.51 0.52 -19.49
N TYR A 23 8.84 0.69 -19.41
CA TYR A 23 9.47 2.00 -19.62
C TYR A 23 9.13 2.57 -21.00
N ARG A 24 9.38 1.79 -22.06
CA ARG A 24 9.08 2.23 -23.44
C ARG A 24 7.60 2.53 -23.65
N CYS A 25 6.71 1.68 -23.12
CA CYS A 25 5.27 1.92 -23.17
C CYS A 25 4.90 3.28 -22.53
N VAL A 26 5.46 3.60 -21.36
CA VAL A 26 5.22 4.90 -20.72
C VAL A 26 5.81 6.03 -21.56
N GLU A 27 7.10 5.96 -21.91
CA GLU A 27 7.82 6.97 -22.69
C GLU A 27 7.11 7.32 -24.00
N GLU A 28 6.64 6.32 -24.74
CA GLU A 28 6.00 6.49 -26.04
C GLU A 28 4.56 7.04 -25.97
N ASN A 29 3.85 6.82 -24.85
CA ASN A 29 2.39 7.04 -24.80
C ASN A 29 1.93 8.09 -23.79
N PHE A 30 2.74 8.49 -22.79
CA PHE A 30 2.23 9.28 -21.67
C PHE A 30 1.70 10.67 -22.09
N GLU A 31 2.35 11.34 -23.05
CA GLU A 31 1.90 12.66 -23.54
C GLU A 31 0.57 12.56 -24.31
N VAL A 32 0.36 11.46 -25.03
CA VAL A 32 -0.92 11.18 -25.69
C VAL A 32 -1.99 10.89 -24.63
N LEU A 33 -1.65 10.06 -23.63
CA LEU A 33 -2.54 9.70 -22.53
C LEU A 33 -3.03 10.93 -21.77
N GLU A 34 -2.13 11.86 -21.43
CA GLU A 34 -2.48 13.11 -20.77
C GLU A 34 -3.46 13.94 -21.61
N ARG A 35 -3.14 14.16 -22.90
CA ARG A 35 -3.97 14.98 -23.80
C ARG A 35 -5.39 14.46 -23.97
N VAL A 36 -5.58 13.14 -23.97
CA VAL A 36 -6.90 12.53 -24.19
C VAL A 36 -7.61 12.15 -22.88
N TRP A 37 -7.02 12.43 -21.71
CA TRP A 37 -7.53 11.92 -20.43
C TRP A 37 -8.94 12.39 -20.13
N ASP A 38 -9.18 13.68 -20.25
CA ASP A 38 -10.46 14.29 -19.88
C ASP A 38 -11.60 13.77 -20.75
N ASP A 39 -11.34 13.59 -22.05
CA ASP A 39 -12.32 13.11 -23.02
C ASP A 39 -12.59 11.61 -22.92
N ARG A 40 -11.55 10.79 -22.68
CA ARG A 40 -11.65 9.33 -22.79
C ARG A 40 -11.73 8.59 -21.46
N TYR A 41 -11.08 9.12 -20.41
CA TYR A 41 -10.76 8.34 -19.21
C TYR A 41 -11.31 8.96 -17.92
N GLN A 42 -11.52 10.27 -17.85
CA GLN A 42 -11.95 10.95 -16.62
C GLN A 42 -13.24 10.37 -16.02
N ASN A 43 -14.24 10.08 -16.85
CA ASN A 43 -15.52 9.52 -16.39
C ASN A 43 -15.37 8.15 -15.72
N THR A 44 -14.34 7.38 -16.09
CA THR A 44 -14.11 6.02 -15.60
C THR A 44 -13.09 5.97 -14.46
N TYR A 45 -12.04 6.79 -14.53
CA TYR A 45 -10.87 6.72 -13.65
C TYR A 45 -10.67 7.95 -12.75
N GLY A 46 -11.55 8.95 -12.87
CA GLY A 46 -11.48 10.22 -12.17
C GLY A 46 -10.59 11.23 -12.89
N TYR A 47 -10.56 12.46 -12.37
CA TYR A 47 -9.79 13.56 -12.97
C TYR A 47 -8.29 13.31 -12.95
N TRP A 48 -7.58 13.90 -13.92
CA TRP A 48 -6.13 13.89 -13.95
C TRP A 48 -5.58 14.69 -12.77
N ARG A 49 -4.79 14.05 -11.91
CA ARG A 49 -4.21 14.70 -10.73
C ARG A 49 -2.85 15.26 -11.11
N SER A 50 -2.59 16.52 -10.78
CA SER A 50 -1.35 17.23 -11.15
C SER A 50 -0.07 16.44 -10.83
N HIS A 51 0.03 15.83 -9.65
CA HIS A 51 1.22 15.04 -9.26
C HIS A 51 1.47 13.79 -10.11
N ILE A 52 0.54 13.36 -10.97
CA ILE A 52 0.75 12.20 -11.85
C ILE A 52 1.88 12.50 -12.83
N LEU A 53 2.01 13.74 -13.30
CA LEU A 53 3.10 14.17 -14.16
C LEU A 53 4.45 14.00 -13.47
N ASP A 54 4.60 14.54 -12.26
CA ASP A 54 5.82 14.40 -11.47
C ASP A 54 6.20 12.92 -11.26
N VAL A 55 5.20 12.05 -11.07
CA VAL A 55 5.43 10.61 -10.90
C VAL A 55 5.93 9.95 -12.19
N ILE A 56 5.38 10.34 -13.35
CA ILE A 56 5.77 9.79 -14.65
C ILE A 56 7.17 10.27 -15.03
N TYR A 57 7.44 11.58 -14.95
CA TYR A 57 8.75 12.13 -15.27
C TYR A 57 9.85 11.56 -14.37
N ASP A 58 9.62 11.53 -13.05
CA ASP A 58 10.57 10.91 -12.13
C ASP A 58 10.81 9.44 -12.44
N TYR A 59 9.79 8.71 -12.91
CA TYR A 59 9.95 7.32 -13.33
C TYR A 59 10.82 7.20 -14.60
N LEU A 60 10.61 8.08 -15.59
CA LEU A 60 11.41 8.11 -16.82
C LEU A 60 12.88 8.48 -16.55
N ASP A 61 13.13 9.26 -15.49
CA ASP A 61 14.47 9.63 -15.02
C ASP A 61 15.11 8.58 -14.11
N CYS A 62 14.32 7.64 -13.57
CA CYS A 62 14.75 6.68 -12.58
C CYS A 62 15.86 5.75 -13.10
N GLY A 63 17.00 5.75 -12.42
CA GLY A 63 18.12 4.87 -12.78
C GLY A 63 19.00 5.40 -13.91
N ASN A 64 18.81 6.66 -14.33
CA ASN A 64 19.65 7.29 -15.35
C ASN A 64 20.94 7.88 -14.74
N LEU A 65 22.10 7.34 -15.11
CA LEU A 65 23.41 7.82 -14.64
C LEU A 65 23.69 9.28 -15.02
N HIS A 66 23.13 9.78 -16.13
CA HIS A 66 23.31 11.18 -16.53
C HIS A 66 22.59 12.17 -15.61
N LEU A 67 21.63 11.71 -14.80
CA LEU A 67 20.86 12.51 -13.85
C LEU A 67 21.38 12.39 -12.42
N GLY A 68 22.52 11.73 -12.22
CA GLY A 68 23.21 11.62 -10.95
C GLY A 68 23.31 10.20 -10.40
N PHE A 69 24.37 9.99 -9.61
CA PHE A 69 24.70 8.71 -9.01
C PHE A 69 25.55 8.90 -7.75
N ALA A 70 25.55 7.88 -6.90
CA ALA A 70 26.56 7.71 -5.86
C ALA A 70 27.67 6.78 -6.38
N ARG A 71 28.93 7.12 -6.13
CA ARG A 71 30.05 6.19 -6.31
C ARG A 71 30.24 5.43 -5.01
N VAL A 72 30.03 4.12 -5.04
CA VAL A 72 30.22 3.24 -3.88
C VAL A 72 31.56 2.54 -4.06
N LYS A 73 32.45 2.67 -3.08
CA LYS A 73 33.77 2.03 -3.07
C LYS A 73 33.97 1.30 -1.76
N CYS A 74 34.42 0.04 -1.82
CA CYS A 74 34.88 -0.69 -0.65
C CYS A 74 36.36 -0.36 -0.41
N GLU A 75 36.71 0.04 0.81
CA GLU A 75 38.11 0.38 1.16
C GLU A 75 39.01 -0.86 1.26
N ASP A 76 38.44 -2.01 1.65
CA ASP A 76 39.21 -3.25 1.83
C ASP A 76 39.59 -3.93 0.50
N CYS A 77 38.63 -4.05 -0.43
CA CYS A 77 38.82 -4.76 -1.69
C CYS A 77 38.94 -3.86 -2.93
N ASN A 78 38.83 -2.53 -2.75
CA ASN A 78 38.85 -1.51 -3.81
C ASN A 78 37.82 -1.67 -4.94
N LYS A 79 36.88 -2.62 -4.84
CA LYS A 79 35.77 -2.72 -5.79
C LYS A 79 34.90 -1.46 -5.69
N GLU A 80 34.49 -0.98 -6.86
CA GLU A 80 33.63 0.19 -6.98
C GLU A 80 32.55 0.00 -8.03
N TYR A 81 31.43 0.68 -7.82
CA TYR A 81 30.35 0.77 -8.81
C TYR A 81 29.62 2.11 -8.69
N LEU A 82 28.94 2.48 -9.77
CA LEU A 82 28.06 3.64 -9.79
C LEU A 82 26.63 3.20 -9.50
N LEU A 83 26.03 3.80 -8.48
CA LEU A 83 24.64 3.59 -8.10
C LEU A 83 23.79 4.78 -8.56
N PRO A 84 23.03 4.65 -9.67
CA PRO A 84 22.17 5.73 -10.14
C PRO A 84 21.06 6.03 -9.13
N PHE A 85 20.63 7.30 -9.08
CA PHE A 85 19.55 7.70 -8.20
C PHE A 85 18.20 7.09 -8.61
N SER A 86 17.41 6.79 -7.59
CA SER A 86 16.09 6.17 -7.73
C SER A 86 14.98 7.21 -7.52
N CYS A 87 13.89 7.13 -8.28
CA CYS A 87 12.74 8.04 -8.14
C CYS A 87 11.99 7.93 -6.81
N LYS A 88 12.15 6.80 -6.08
CA LYS A 88 11.45 6.51 -4.80
C LYS A 88 9.91 6.57 -4.92
N ARG A 89 9.35 6.57 -6.14
CA ARG A 89 7.90 6.60 -6.37
C ARG A 89 7.26 5.25 -6.01
N ARG A 90 6.04 5.30 -5.46
CA ARG A 90 5.25 4.13 -5.04
C ARG A 90 4.37 3.67 -6.19
N ALA A 91 4.16 2.36 -6.33
CA ALA A 91 3.23 1.69 -7.25
C ALA A 91 3.50 1.87 -8.76
N PHE A 92 3.95 3.05 -9.20
CA PHE A 92 4.21 3.34 -10.61
C PHE A 92 5.55 2.79 -11.09
N CYS A 93 6.65 3.07 -10.38
CA CYS A 93 7.95 2.48 -10.68
C CYS A 93 8.06 1.08 -10.04
N PRO A 94 8.07 -0.03 -10.81
CA PRO A 94 8.04 -1.38 -10.24
C PRO A 94 9.27 -1.66 -9.38
N SER A 95 10.42 -1.17 -9.87
CA SER A 95 11.73 -1.25 -9.23
C SER A 95 11.78 -0.58 -7.85
N CYS A 96 11.34 0.68 -7.75
CA CYS A 96 11.35 1.42 -6.50
C CYS A 96 10.24 0.95 -5.56
N HIS A 97 9.10 0.57 -6.11
CA HIS A 97 8.01 0.01 -5.32
C HIS A 97 8.42 -1.30 -4.65
N GLN A 98 9.04 -2.23 -5.39
CA GLN A 98 9.52 -3.49 -4.85
C GLN A 98 10.57 -3.29 -3.76
N ARG A 99 11.53 -2.39 -3.97
CA ARG A 99 12.53 -2.07 -2.94
C ARG A 99 11.84 -1.61 -1.64
N ARG A 100 10.88 -0.68 -1.74
CA ARG A 100 10.10 -0.22 -0.59
C ARG A 100 9.31 -1.34 0.08
N VAL A 101 8.74 -2.29 -0.68
CA VAL A 101 8.00 -3.43 -0.10
C VAL A 101 8.93 -4.30 0.74
N VAL A 102 10.13 -4.59 0.25
CA VAL A 102 11.14 -5.37 0.98
C VAL A 102 11.62 -4.61 2.22
N GLU A 103 12.05 -3.36 2.06
CA GLU A 103 12.51 -2.50 3.16
C GLU A 103 11.42 -2.35 4.26
N PHE A 104 10.16 -2.18 3.85
CA PHE A 104 9.05 -2.08 4.80
C PHE A 104 8.78 -3.41 5.50
N GLY A 105 8.85 -4.53 4.80
CA GLY A 105 8.70 -5.86 5.40
C GLY A 105 9.78 -6.17 6.42
N GLU A 106 11.04 -5.84 6.12
CA GLU A 106 12.16 -5.95 7.06
C GLU A 106 11.95 -5.08 8.29
N PHE A 107 11.62 -3.79 8.10
CA PHE A 107 11.30 -2.89 9.20
C PHE A 107 10.16 -3.40 10.09
N LEU A 108 9.09 -3.94 9.48
CA LEU A 108 8.01 -4.53 10.25
C LEU A 108 8.51 -5.70 11.11
N TYR A 109 9.29 -6.59 10.52
CA TYR A 109 9.80 -7.78 11.19
C TYR A 109 10.79 -7.46 12.31
N THR A 110 11.73 -6.53 12.09
CA THR A 110 12.81 -6.25 13.05
C THR A 110 12.41 -5.24 14.12
N GLU A 111 11.60 -4.23 13.78
CA GLU A 111 11.35 -3.08 14.67
C GLU A 111 9.93 -2.97 15.22
N VAL A 112 8.93 -3.53 14.52
CA VAL A 112 7.51 -3.25 14.82
C VAL A 112 6.78 -4.44 15.43
N LEU A 113 6.90 -5.63 14.83
CA LEU A 113 6.13 -6.80 15.21
C LEU A 113 6.77 -7.49 16.42
N LYS A 114 5.99 -7.67 17.50
CA LYS A 114 6.41 -8.46 18.66
C LYS A 114 6.29 -9.96 18.37
N GLU A 115 6.97 -10.80 19.13
CA GLU A 115 6.84 -12.27 19.00
C GLU A 115 5.53 -12.78 19.63
N VAL A 116 4.40 -12.44 19.01
CA VAL A 116 3.05 -12.87 19.38
C VAL A 116 2.29 -13.32 18.14
N SER A 117 1.14 -13.98 18.33
CA SER A 117 0.28 -14.36 17.20
C SER A 117 -0.26 -13.13 16.47
N HIS A 118 -0.15 -13.13 15.15
CA HIS A 118 -0.67 -12.09 14.26
C HIS A 118 -1.61 -12.69 13.22
N ARG A 119 -2.49 -11.84 12.69
CA ARG A 119 -3.42 -12.17 11.62
C ARG A 119 -3.46 -11.08 10.56
N GLN A 120 -3.59 -11.52 9.32
CA GLN A 120 -3.91 -10.64 8.22
C GLN A 120 -5.42 -10.43 8.14
N TRP A 121 -5.85 -9.18 7.98
CA TRP A 121 -7.21 -8.79 7.68
C TRP A 121 -7.26 -8.00 6.39
N VAL A 122 -8.33 -8.19 5.61
CA VAL A 122 -8.61 -7.42 4.40
C VAL A 122 -9.96 -6.73 4.54
N PHE A 123 -9.95 -5.40 4.60
CA PHE A 123 -11.16 -4.59 4.65
C PHE A 123 -11.45 -4.01 3.27
N SER A 124 -12.61 -4.37 2.71
CA SER A 124 -13.03 -3.93 1.38
C SER A 124 -14.32 -3.11 1.43
N ILE A 125 -14.55 -2.28 0.41
CA ILE A 125 -15.78 -1.49 0.29
C ILE A 125 -16.58 -1.82 -0.99
N PRO A 126 -17.91 -1.61 -0.96
CA PRO A 126 -18.80 -1.81 -2.10
C PRO A 126 -18.33 -1.02 -3.33
N LYS A 127 -18.48 -1.60 -4.53
CA LYS A 127 -18.19 -0.91 -5.80
C LYS A 127 -18.84 0.48 -5.87
N ARG A 128 -20.09 0.61 -5.42
CA ARG A 128 -20.86 1.87 -5.39
C ARG A 128 -20.24 2.96 -4.53
N LEU A 129 -19.47 2.61 -3.48
CA LEU A 129 -18.81 3.59 -2.62
C LEU A 129 -17.47 4.05 -3.17
N ARG A 130 -16.85 3.29 -4.09
CA ARG A 130 -15.49 3.56 -4.56
C ARG A 130 -15.37 4.92 -5.25
N CYS A 131 -16.40 5.38 -5.96
CA CYS A 131 -16.36 6.69 -6.63
C CYS A 131 -15.99 7.82 -5.65
N TYR A 132 -16.52 7.82 -4.41
CA TYR A 132 -16.17 8.83 -3.42
C TYR A 132 -14.67 8.87 -3.12
N PHE A 133 -14.03 7.70 -3.00
CA PHE A 133 -12.59 7.57 -2.75
C PHE A 133 -11.74 7.83 -4.00
N MET A 134 -12.31 7.67 -5.19
CA MET A 134 -11.66 8.01 -6.46
C MET A 134 -11.47 9.53 -6.57
N TYR A 135 -12.55 10.28 -6.33
CA TYR A 135 -12.57 11.74 -6.43
C TYR A 135 -12.03 12.44 -5.17
N ASP A 136 -12.10 11.81 -4.00
CA ASP A 136 -11.59 12.36 -2.75
C ASP A 136 -10.63 11.39 -2.06
N ARG A 137 -9.34 11.51 -2.39
CA ARG A 137 -8.28 10.65 -1.86
C ARG A 137 -8.06 10.79 -0.35
N LYS A 138 -8.51 11.90 0.27
CA LYS A 138 -8.40 12.11 1.72
C LYS A 138 -9.25 11.09 2.51
N LEU A 139 -10.28 10.53 1.87
CA LEU A 139 -11.11 9.48 2.46
C LEU A 139 -10.34 8.18 2.69
N LEU A 140 -9.25 7.90 1.96
CA LEU A 140 -8.46 6.68 2.15
C LEU A 140 -7.86 6.60 3.57
N ALA A 141 -7.35 7.72 4.09
CA ALA A 141 -6.86 7.78 5.47
C ALA A 141 -8.00 7.60 6.49
N LYS A 142 -9.20 8.10 6.17
CA LYS A 142 -10.40 7.93 7.01
C LYS A 142 -10.89 6.48 7.01
N LEU A 143 -10.79 5.78 5.88
CA LEU A 143 -11.07 4.35 5.78
C LEU A 143 -10.17 3.53 6.70
N SER A 144 -8.87 3.82 6.73
CA SER A 144 -7.93 3.19 7.68
C SER A 144 -8.33 3.43 9.13
N ARG A 145 -8.78 4.64 9.47
CA ARG A 145 -9.25 4.96 10.83
C ARG A 145 -10.54 4.20 11.19
N CYS A 146 -11.45 4.01 10.24
CA CYS A 146 -12.64 3.18 10.44
C CYS A 146 -12.24 1.73 10.77
N ALA A 147 -11.33 1.14 9.98
CA ALA A 147 -10.87 -0.23 10.22
C ALA A 147 -10.11 -0.37 11.54
N TRP A 148 -9.20 0.56 11.86
CA TRP A 148 -8.51 0.62 13.15
C TRP A 148 -9.49 0.63 14.32
N LYS A 149 -10.46 1.55 14.30
CA LYS A 149 -11.43 1.69 15.38
C LYS A 149 -12.21 0.40 15.61
N VAL A 150 -12.78 -0.16 14.54
CA VAL A 150 -13.61 -1.37 14.61
C VAL A 150 -12.81 -2.56 15.10
N LEU A 151 -11.60 -2.75 14.58
CA LEU A 151 -10.74 -3.86 14.97
C LEU A 151 -10.23 -3.71 16.42
N CYS A 152 -9.89 -2.49 16.82
CA CYS A 152 -9.46 -2.16 18.18
C CYS A 152 -10.58 -2.42 19.19
N ASP A 153 -11.78 -1.90 18.93
CA ASP A 153 -12.95 -2.09 19.79
C ASP A 153 -13.31 -3.58 19.92
N TYR A 154 -13.23 -4.33 18.81
CA TYR A 154 -13.48 -5.76 18.79
C TYR A 154 -12.48 -6.54 19.65
N LEU A 155 -11.17 -6.37 19.41
CA LEU A 155 -10.13 -7.11 20.15
C LEU A 155 -10.12 -6.75 21.65
N LYS A 156 -10.32 -5.47 21.99
CA LYS A 156 -10.47 -5.01 23.38
C LYS A 156 -11.65 -5.69 24.08
N SER A 157 -12.80 -5.76 23.40
CA SER A 157 -13.99 -6.38 23.99
C SER A 157 -13.79 -7.85 24.34
N SER A 158 -13.00 -8.57 23.53
CA SER A 158 -12.66 -9.98 23.78
C SER A 158 -11.60 -10.17 24.87
N SER A 159 -10.77 -9.16 25.14
CA SER A 159 -9.72 -9.22 26.17
C SER A 159 -10.24 -9.09 27.61
N GLY A 160 -11.44 -8.51 27.79
CA GLY A 160 -11.98 -8.17 29.11
C GLY A 160 -11.31 -6.97 29.81
N ASP A 161 -10.26 -6.40 29.21
CA ASP A 161 -9.51 -5.25 29.73
C ASP A 161 -9.68 -4.05 28.80
N LYS A 162 -10.33 -3.00 29.32
CA LYS A 162 -10.65 -1.78 28.55
C LYS A 162 -9.42 -0.94 28.19
N ASP A 163 -8.35 -1.06 28.96
CA ASP A 163 -7.13 -0.28 28.80
C ASP A 163 -6.09 -1.00 27.95
N SER A 164 -6.31 -2.28 27.63
CA SER A 164 -5.47 -3.06 26.73
C SER A 164 -5.52 -2.53 25.28
N VAL A 165 -4.46 -2.68 24.49
CA VAL A 165 -4.40 -2.17 23.11
C VAL A 165 -3.81 -3.21 22.15
N PRO A 166 -4.44 -3.48 21.00
CA PRO A 166 -3.85 -4.35 19.99
C PRO A 166 -2.79 -3.60 19.16
N GLY A 167 -1.80 -4.35 18.67
CA GLY A 167 -0.86 -3.86 17.65
C GLY A 167 -1.47 -4.00 16.26
N VAL A 168 -1.47 -2.93 15.45
CA VAL A 168 -2.05 -2.95 14.10
C VAL A 168 -1.22 -2.12 13.12
N VAL A 169 -0.95 -2.69 11.95
CA VAL A 169 -0.35 -2.03 10.78
C VAL A 169 -1.35 -2.06 9.64
N ILE A 170 -1.66 -0.89 9.05
CA ILE A 170 -2.64 -0.76 7.96
C ILE A 170 -1.98 -0.22 6.69
N ALA A 171 -2.02 -1.00 5.62
CA ALA A 171 -1.59 -0.63 4.29
C ALA A 171 -2.80 -0.44 3.36
N VAL A 172 -2.97 0.76 2.81
CA VAL A 172 -4.02 1.06 1.83
C VAL A 172 -3.55 0.65 0.44
N GLN A 173 -4.38 -0.12 -0.28
CA GLN A 173 -4.26 -0.43 -1.69
C GLN A 173 -5.47 0.12 -2.46
N THR A 174 -5.26 0.56 -3.71
CA THR A 174 -6.29 1.28 -4.48
C THR A 174 -6.65 0.63 -5.81
N PHE A 175 -6.04 -0.51 -6.13
CA PHE A 175 -6.24 -1.23 -7.37
C PHE A 175 -6.42 -2.72 -7.09
N GLY A 176 -7.28 -3.37 -7.86
CA GLY A 176 -7.38 -4.85 -7.91
C GLY A 176 -6.40 -5.44 -8.92
N ASP A 177 -6.42 -6.75 -9.07
CA ASP A 177 -5.50 -7.50 -9.96
C ASP A 177 -5.61 -7.06 -11.43
N PHE A 178 -6.79 -6.60 -11.85
CA PHE A 178 -7.03 -6.06 -13.19
C PHE A 178 -6.81 -4.54 -13.29
N LEU A 179 -6.09 -3.94 -12.33
CA LEU A 179 -5.83 -2.51 -12.22
C LEU A 179 -7.08 -1.62 -12.13
N ASN A 180 -8.25 -2.21 -11.89
CA ASN A 180 -9.48 -1.50 -11.66
C ASN A 180 -9.44 -0.78 -10.31
N PHE A 181 -10.05 0.39 -10.23
CA PHE A 181 -10.09 1.13 -8.97
C PHE A 181 -10.84 0.34 -7.89
N ASN A 182 -10.09 -0.07 -6.86
CA ASN A 182 -10.54 -0.94 -5.78
C ASN A 182 -9.82 -0.55 -4.48
N PRO A 183 -10.29 0.48 -3.76
CA PRO A 183 -9.74 0.84 -2.47
C PRO A 183 -10.07 -0.25 -1.44
N HIS A 184 -9.04 -0.82 -0.84
CA HIS A 184 -9.13 -1.79 0.24
C HIS A 184 -7.90 -1.65 1.15
N LEU A 185 -8.00 -2.25 2.33
CA LEU A 185 -6.95 -2.21 3.33
C LEU A 185 -6.42 -3.61 3.56
N HIS A 186 -5.10 -3.76 3.47
CA HIS A 186 -4.39 -4.90 4.05
C HIS A 186 -3.94 -4.53 5.44
N VAL A 187 -4.24 -5.37 6.41
CA VAL A 187 -3.97 -5.09 7.82
C VAL A 187 -3.26 -6.28 8.43
N ILE A 188 -2.18 -6.04 9.15
CA ILE A 188 -1.58 -7.02 10.06
C ILE A 188 -1.94 -6.56 11.47
N ALA A 189 -2.59 -7.43 12.23
CA ALA A 189 -3.00 -7.14 13.59
C ALA A 189 -2.58 -8.27 14.53
N THR A 190 -2.28 -7.95 15.79
CA THR A 190 -2.12 -8.96 16.84
C THR A 190 -3.44 -9.68 17.08
N ASP A 191 -3.39 -10.99 17.33
CA ASP A 191 -4.56 -11.83 17.69
C ASP A 191 -4.96 -11.64 19.18
N GLY A 192 -4.86 -10.41 19.68
CA GLY A 192 -4.99 -10.06 21.09
C GLY A 192 -4.56 -8.62 21.38
N CYS A 193 -4.47 -8.28 22.66
CA CYS A 193 -4.13 -6.94 23.14
C CYS A 193 -3.00 -6.96 24.17
N PHE A 194 -2.21 -5.89 24.21
CA PHE A 194 -1.21 -5.66 25.24
C PHE A 194 -1.80 -4.83 26.38
N LYS A 195 -1.53 -5.23 27.62
CA LYS A 195 -1.83 -4.45 28.82
C LYS A 195 -0.80 -3.33 29.03
N GLY A 196 -1.05 -2.44 29.99
CA GLY A 196 -0.15 -1.34 30.33
C GLY A 196 1.22 -1.78 30.88
N ASP A 197 1.32 -2.99 31.43
CA ASP A 197 2.57 -3.62 31.89
C ASP A 197 3.32 -4.36 30.76
N GLY A 198 2.73 -4.46 29.56
CA GLY A 198 3.29 -5.14 28.41
C GLY A 198 2.83 -6.60 28.24
N ASP A 199 2.04 -7.14 29.17
CA ASP A 199 1.53 -8.50 29.06
C ASP A 199 0.53 -8.64 27.89
N PHE A 200 0.64 -9.76 27.16
CA PHE A 200 -0.23 -10.03 26.01
C PHE A 200 -1.42 -10.93 26.39
N ILE A 201 -2.63 -10.42 26.17
CA ILE A 201 -3.88 -11.17 26.32
C ILE A 201 -4.33 -11.64 24.95
N LYS A 202 -4.32 -12.95 24.74
CA LYS A 202 -4.84 -13.54 23.49
C LYS A 202 -6.37 -13.39 23.45
N SER A 203 -6.88 -12.92 22.31
CA SER A 203 -8.32 -12.81 22.05
C SER A 203 -8.93 -14.17 21.69
N VAL A 204 -10.26 -14.29 21.84
CA VAL A 204 -11.03 -15.33 21.15
C VAL A 204 -10.78 -15.21 19.66
N LEU A 205 -10.74 -16.37 18.97
CA LEU A 205 -10.35 -16.47 17.56
C LEU A 205 -11.22 -15.57 16.67
N PRO A 206 -10.68 -14.44 16.17
CA PRO A 206 -11.50 -13.43 15.50
C PRO A 206 -12.08 -13.95 14.18
N GLN A 207 -13.36 -13.65 13.90
CA GLN A 207 -13.96 -13.90 12.58
C GLN A 207 -14.37 -12.60 11.89
N GLY A 208 -14.07 -12.47 10.60
CA GLY A 208 -14.43 -11.29 9.79
C GLY A 208 -15.92 -10.95 9.84
N LYS A 209 -16.78 -11.97 9.91
CA LYS A 209 -18.24 -11.82 10.01
C LYS A 209 -18.69 -11.03 11.23
N ASP A 210 -17.95 -11.09 12.34
CA ASP A 210 -18.32 -10.45 13.59
C ASP A 210 -18.23 -8.92 13.49
N ILE A 211 -17.27 -8.43 12.70
CA ILE A 211 -16.98 -7.00 12.57
C ILE A 211 -17.52 -6.38 11.29
N GLU A 212 -18.00 -7.19 10.34
CA GLU A 212 -18.47 -6.76 9.03
C GLU A 212 -19.52 -5.64 9.10
N LYS A 213 -20.60 -5.86 9.86
CA LYS A 213 -21.69 -4.88 10.03
C LYS A 213 -21.23 -3.64 10.78
N VAL A 214 -20.33 -3.78 11.74
CA VAL A 214 -19.79 -2.67 12.51
C VAL A 214 -18.91 -1.80 11.61
N PHE A 215 -18.05 -2.41 10.80
CA PHE A 215 -17.22 -1.72 9.82
C PHE A 215 -18.06 -1.02 8.75
N GLN A 216 -19.08 -1.69 8.22
CA GLN A 216 -20.04 -1.07 7.31
C GLN A 216 -20.67 0.19 7.92
N SER A 217 -21.18 0.08 9.15
CA SER A 217 -21.78 1.20 9.88
C SER A 217 -20.79 2.36 10.05
N GLU A 218 -19.55 2.07 10.44
CA GLU A 218 -18.52 3.08 10.65
C GLU A 218 -18.12 3.80 9.34
N VAL A 219 -17.99 3.06 8.23
CA VAL A 219 -17.72 3.65 6.91
C VAL A 219 -18.87 4.53 6.45
N LEU A 220 -20.12 4.09 6.60
CA LEU A 220 -21.28 4.89 6.20
C LEU A 220 -21.43 6.15 7.06
N LYS A 221 -21.19 6.06 8.37
CA LYS A 221 -21.16 7.22 9.27
C LYS A 221 -20.09 8.22 8.84
N MET A 222 -18.90 7.73 8.52
CA MET A 222 -17.80 8.55 8.00
C MET A 222 -18.22 9.25 6.71
N LEU A 223 -18.73 8.53 5.71
CA LEU A 223 -19.16 9.12 4.44
C LEU A 223 -20.29 10.14 4.59
N LYS A 224 -21.24 9.90 5.51
CA LYS A 224 -22.29 10.87 5.84
C LYS A 224 -21.71 12.15 6.44
N LYS A 225 -20.77 12.01 7.39
CA LYS A 225 -20.07 13.16 8.00
C LYS A 225 -19.29 13.98 6.97
N GLU A 226 -18.74 13.31 5.95
CA GLU A 226 -18.02 13.93 4.83
C GLU A 226 -18.94 14.47 3.71
N GLY A 227 -20.26 14.46 3.91
CA GLY A 227 -21.24 14.97 2.94
C GLY A 227 -21.31 14.16 1.64
N LYS A 228 -20.83 12.90 1.64
CA LYS A 228 -20.82 12.06 0.44
C LYS A 228 -22.14 11.29 0.24
N ILE A 229 -22.92 11.08 1.32
CA ILE A 229 -24.22 10.38 1.29
C ILE A 229 -25.22 11.04 2.23
N ASN A 230 -26.52 10.94 1.91
CA ASN A 230 -27.61 11.58 2.67
C ASN A 230 -28.36 10.63 3.61
N GLN A 231 -28.46 9.33 3.28
CA GLN A 231 -29.15 8.31 4.08
C GLN A 231 -28.38 6.98 4.09
N PHE A 232 -28.58 6.16 5.12
CA PHE A 232 -27.90 4.86 5.30
C PHE A 232 -28.48 3.73 4.41
N ASN A 233 -29.62 3.95 3.76
CA ASN A 233 -30.51 2.89 3.26
C ASN A 233 -30.23 2.36 1.83
N GLN A 234 -29.01 2.34 1.31
CA GLN A 234 -28.77 1.82 -0.06
C GLN A 234 -27.60 0.85 -0.26
N LEU A 235 -26.94 0.36 0.80
CA LEU A 235 -25.66 -0.35 0.63
C LEU A 235 -25.47 -1.57 1.54
N SER A 236 -26.56 -2.24 1.92
CA SER A 236 -26.61 -3.32 2.92
C SER A 236 -25.80 -4.60 2.60
N HIS A 237 -25.09 -4.71 1.47
CA HIS A 237 -24.63 -6.02 0.98
C HIS A 237 -23.16 -6.19 0.55
N ILE A 238 -22.24 -5.24 0.76
CA ILE A 238 -20.92 -5.39 0.10
C ILE A 238 -19.75 -4.81 0.90
N VAL A 239 -19.68 -5.09 2.19
CA VAL A 239 -18.43 -4.89 2.94
C VAL A 239 -17.94 -6.28 3.28
N ASN A 240 -16.81 -6.71 2.71
CA ASN A 240 -16.22 -7.98 3.11
C ASN A 240 -15.01 -7.70 3.98
N VAL A 241 -14.98 -8.38 5.12
CA VAL A 241 -13.81 -8.52 5.98
C VAL A 241 -13.36 -9.97 5.84
N GLN A 242 -12.18 -10.16 5.26
CA GLN A 242 -11.54 -11.47 5.11
C GLN A 242 -10.33 -11.57 6.03
#